data_AF-J0WP78-F1
#
_entry.id   AF-J0WP78-F1
#
_cell.length_a   1.000
_cell.length_b   1.000
_cell.length_c   1.000
_cell.angle_alpha   90.00
_cell.angle_beta   90.00
_cell.angle_gamma   90.00
#
_symmetry.space_group_name_H-M   'P 1'
#
loop_
_entity.id
_entity.type
_entity.pdbx_description
1 polymer ?
#
loop_
_entity_poly.entity_id
_entity_poly.type
_entity_poly.pdbx_seq_one_letter_code
_entity_poly.pdbx_strand_id
1 'polypeptide(L)'
;MNHVCFFRHALALHEYRVKFLPEYANGGSGPTAENTTKKPGQPPHTKEVWFTGSHSDIGGGNAANASLDMFGPALRWMSFE
;
A
#
# COMPACT_ATOMS: atom_id res chain seq x y z
N MET A 1 -15.74 0.06 -0.95
CA MET A 1 -14.84 -0.74 -1.81
C MET A 1 -15.58 -1.95 -2.36
N ASN A 2 -16.65 -1.71 -3.13
CA ASN A 2 -17.64 -2.74 -3.44
C ASN A 2 -17.60 -3.17 -4.92
N HIS A 3 -17.02 -2.34 -5.79
CA HIS A 3 -16.90 -2.58 -7.22
C HIS A 3 -15.44 -2.79 -7.68
N VAL A 4 -14.48 -2.57 -6.78
CA VAL A 4 -13.05 -2.78 -7.05
C VAL A 4 -12.69 -4.21 -6.67
N CYS A 5 -12.18 -4.98 -7.63
CA CYS A 5 -11.79 -6.37 -7.39
C CYS A 5 -10.54 -6.47 -6.51
N PHE A 6 -9.53 -5.64 -6.79
CA PHE A 6 -8.28 -5.61 -6.04
C PHE A 6 -7.81 -4.17 -5.86
N PHE A 7 -7.40 -3.85 -4.64
CA PHE A 7 -6.76 -2.59 -4.28
C PHE A 7 -5.55 -2.89 -3.42
N ARG A 8 -4.45 -2.22 -3.76
CA ARG A 8 -3.18 -2.28 -3.05
C ARG A 8 -2.74 -0.86 -2.76
N HIS A 9 -2.33 -0.61 -1.53
CA HIS A 9 -1.81 0.67 -1.09
C HIS A 9 -0.57 0.44 -0.24
N ALA A 10 0.57 0.92 -0.73
CA ALA A 10 1.81 0.93 0.02
C ALA A 10 1.92 2.26 0.78
N LEU A 11 1.99 2.20 2.10
CA LEU A 11 2.01 3.34 3.01
C LEU A 11 3.43 3.59 3.53
N ALA A 12 3.84 4.86 3.57
CA ALA A 12 5.13 5.28 4.10
C ALA A 12 5.06 5.48 5.62
N LEU A 13 5.76 4.63 6.38
CA LEU A 13 5.76 4.68 7.84
C LEU A 13 6.40 5.95 8.41
N HIS A 14 7.40 6.50 7.71
CA HIS A 14 8.20 7.64 8.18
C HIS A 14 7.84 8.95 7.46
N GLU A 15 6.68 9.03 6.81
CA GLU A 15 6.18 10.29 6.25
C GLU A 15 5.47 11.12 7.33
N TYR A 16 6.11 12.21 7.74
CA TYR A 16 5.64 13.06 8.85
C TYR A 16 5.12 14.43 8.41
N ARG A 17 5.18 14.76 7.10
CA ARG A 17 4.69 16.05 6.61
C ARG A 17 3.16 16.03 6.55
N VAL A 18 2.52 16.99 7.21
CA VAL A 18 1.05 17.10 7.31
C VAL A 18 0.35 17.06 5.95
N LYS A 19 0.95 17.66 4.91
CA LYS A 19 0.39 17.67 3.54
C LYS A 19 0.38 16.29 2.86
N PHE A 20 1.10 15.31 3.41
CA PHE A 20 1.34 14.00 2.82
C PHE A 20 0.80 12.86 3.71
N LEU A 21 -0.16 13.17 4.60
CA LEU A 21 -0.88 12.15 5.33
C LEU A 21 -1.60 11.21 4.34
N PRO A 22 -1.60 9.89 4.60
CA PRO A 22 -2.21 8.93 3.69
C PRO A 22 -3.73 9.00 3.75
N GLU A 23 -4.36 8.74 2.60
CA GLU A 23 -5.80 8.47 2.52
C GLU A 23 -6.04 6.97 2.58
N TYR A 24 -6.75 6.53 3.62
CA TYR A 24 -7.08 5.12 3.78
C TYR A 24 -8.29 4.73 2.96
N ALA A 25 -8.30 3.50 2.42
CA ALA A 25 -9.40 2.98 1.61
C ALA A 25 -10.76 2.98 2.34
N ASN A 26 -10.74 2.95 3.68
CA ASN A 26 -11.92 3.01 4.53
C ASN A 26 -11.97 4.28 5.41
N GLY A 27 -11.34 5.37 4.97
CA GLY A 27 -11.41 6.68 5.66
C GLY A 27 -10.88 6.66 7.10
N GLY A 28 -9.94 5.77 7.41
CA GLY A 28 -9.36 5.58 8.75
C GLY A 28 -10.13 4.61 9.65
N SER A 29 -11.29 4.12 9.21
CA SER A 29 -12.01 3.07 9.93
C SER A 29 -11.29 1.73 9.75
N GLY A 30 -11.09 1.00 10.86
CA GLY A 30 -10.49 -0.33 10.84
C GLY A 30 -11.30 -1.33 9.97
N PRO A 31 -10.72 -2.51 9.68
CA PRO A 31 -11.41 -3.55 8.93
C PRO A 31 -12.70 -3.99 9.64
N THR A 32 -13.79 -4.10 8.90
CA THR A 32 -15.08 -4.62 9.38
C THR A 32 -15.08 -6.15 9.39
N ALA A 33 -15.93 -6.77 10.22
CA ALA A 33 -16.06 -8.22 10.29
C ALA A 33 -16.37 -8.84 8.90
N GLU A 34 -17.17 -8.16 8.08
CA GLU A 34 -17.49 -8.56 6.70
C GLU A 34 -16.24 -8.64 5.80
N ASN A 35 -15.29 -7.71 5.96
CA ASN A 35 -14.03 -7.72 5.21
C ASN A 35 -13.11 -8.89 5.61
N THR A 36 -13.26 -9.42 6.82
CA THR A 36 -12.53 -10.59 7.32
C THR A 36 -13.23 -11.93 7.06
N THR A 37 -14.53 -11.93 6.74
CA THR A 37 -15.33 -13.16 6.54
C THR A 37 -15.14 -13.87 5.19
N LYS A 38 -14.11 -13.53 4.41
CA LYS A 38 -13.85 -14.25 3.15
C LYS A 38 -13.40 -15.68 3.44
N LYS A 39 -13.84 -16.59 2.56
CA LYS A 39 -13.56 -18.03 2.63
C LYS A 39 -12.08 -18.28 2.98
N PRO A 40 -11.78 -19.26 3.85
CA PRO A 40 -10.39 -19.59 4.19
C PRO A 40 -9.60 -19.86 2.90
N GLY A 41 -8.51 -19.11 2.72
CA GLY A 41 -7.62 -19.20 1.55
C GLY A 41 -7.80 -18.13 0.47
N GLN A 42 -8.79 -17.23 0.56
CA GLN A 42 -8.87 -16.08 -0.36
C GLN A 42 -8.22 -14.82 0.24
N PRO A 43 -7.24 -14.20 -0.45
CA PRO A 43 -6.63 -12.97 0.03
C PRO A 43 -7.65 -11.82 0.06
N PRO A 44 -7.50 -10.87 0.99
CA PRO A 44 -8.38 -9.70 1.03
C PRO A 44 -8.23 -8.90 -0.28
N HIS A 45 -9.37 -8.40 -0.76
CA HIS A 45 -9.39 -7.58 -1.99
C HIS A 45 -8.66 -6.26 -1.77
N THR A 46 -8.77 -5.69 -0.58
CA THR A 46 -8.10 -4.45 -0.16
C THR A 46 -6.91 -4.80 0.71
N LYS A 47 -5.72 -4.33 0.34
CA LYS A 47 -4.51 -4.42 1.19
C LYS A 47 -3.88 -3.04 1.32
N GLU A 48 -3.72 -2.61 2.56
CA GLU A 48 -2.99 -1.40 2.94
C GLU A 48 -1.83 -1.84 3.83
N VAL A 49 -0.59 -1.63 3.37
CA VAL A 49 0.60 -2.20 4.01
C VAL A 49 1.62 -1.11 4.27
N TRP A 50 2.13 -1.07 5.49
CA TRP A 50 3.15 -0.11 5.91
C TRP A 50 4.55 -0.60 5.54
N PHE A 51 5.32 0.28 4.92
CA PHE A 51 6.72 0.07 4.58
C PHE A 51 7.57 1.10 5.30
N THR A 52 8.77 0.68 5.71
CA THR A 52 9.79 1.59 6.22
C THR A 52 10.23 2.56 5.13
N GLY A 53 10.24 3.86 5.45
CA GLY A 53 10.65 4.92 4.52
C GLY A 53 9.69 6.11 4.51
N SER A 54 10.13 7.19 3.87
CA SER A 54 9.34 8.38 3.55
C SER A 54 8.58 8.23 2.22
N HIS A 55 7.80 9.24 1.82
CA HIS A 55 6.95 9.16 0.63
C HIS A 55 7.68 8.67 -0.65
N SER A 56 8.86 9.21 -0.94
CA SER A 56 9.63 8.86 -2.15
C SER A 56 10.46 7.58 -2.00
N ASP A 57 10.65 7.07 -0.79
CA ASP A 57 11.26 5.74 -0.58
C ASP A 57 10.26 4.63 -0.95
N ILE A 58 8.96 4.90 -0.82
CA ILE A 58 7.88 3.97 -1.16
C ILE A 58 7.40 4.17 -2.60
N GLY A 59 7.10 5.43 -2.98
CA GLY A 59 6.62 5.79 -4.32
C GLY A 59 7.72 5.90 -5.37
N GLY A 60 8.99 5.88 -4.96
CA GLY A 60 10.13 6.13 -5.84
C GLY A 60 10.33 7.62 -6.15
N GLY A 61 11.25 7.89 -7.08
CA GLY A 61 11.53 9.25 -7.57
C GLY A 61 12.55 10.05 -6.75
N ASN A 62 13.15 9.46 -5.70
CA ASN A 62 14.20 10.12 -4.91
C ASN A 62 15.55 10.22 -5.65
N ALA A 63 15.86 9.23 -6.51
CA ALA A 63 17.09 9.18 -7.29
C ALA A 63 16.80 8.83 -8.75
N ALA A 64 17.69 9.26 -9.65
CA ALA A 64 17.64 8.85 -11.05
C ALA A 64 17.86 7.34 -11.15
N ASN A 65 16.93 6.63 -11.79
CA ASN A 65 16.93 5.18 -11.88
C ASN A 65 17.04 4.72 -13.35
N ALA A 66 18.13 5.09 -14.02
CA ALA A 66 18.33 4.79 -15.45
C ALA A 66 18.43 3.28 -15.73
N SER A 67 18.92 2.50 -14.75
CA SER A 67 19.02 1.04 -14.83
C SER A 67 17.71 0.31 -14.51
N LEU A 68 16.62 1.03 -14.21
CA LEU A 68 15.33 0.46 -13.82
C LEU A 68 15.48 -0.56 -12.68
N ASP A 69 16.22 -0.19 -11.64
CA ASP A 69 16.27 -0.96 -10.40
C ASP A 69 14.87 -0.99 -9.77
N MET A 70 14.21 -2.15 -9.81
CA MET A 70 12.87 -2.38 -9.28
C MET A 70 12.88 -3.13 -7.94
N PHE A 71 14.01 -3.19 -7.24
CA PHE A 71 14.18 -4.05 -6.06
C PHE A 71 13.74 -3.42 -4.73
N GLY A 72 13.14 -2.22 -4.75
CA GLY A 72 12.55 -1.60 -3.57
C GLY A 72 11.45 -2.49 -2.94
N PRO A 73 11.42 -2.67 -1.60
CA PRO A 73 10.46 -3.56 -0.94
C PRO A 73 8.99 -3.30 -1.31
N ALA A 74 8.59 -2.03 -1.39
CA ALA A 74 7.22 -1.63 -1.74
C ALA A 74 6.87 -1.96 -3.19
N LEU A 75 7.76 -1.67 -4.15
CA LEU A 75 7.53 -1.96 -5.57
C LEU A 75 7.52 -3.47 -5.84
N ARG A 76 8.41 -4.21 -5.18
CA ARG A 76 8.42 -5.67 -5.25
C ARG A 76 7.10 -6.23 -4.73
N TRP A 77 6.64 -5.78 -3.56
CA TRP A 77 5.35 -6.19 -3.01
C TRP A 77 4.19 -5.89 -3.97
N MET A 78 4.11 -4.67 -4.51
CA MET A 78 3.09 -4.30 -5.50
C MET A 78 3.10 -5.16 -6.77
N SER A 79 4.26 -5.72 -7.15
CA SER A 79 4.37 -6.56 -8.35
C SER A 79 3.88 -8.00 -8.14
N PHE A 80 3.86 -8.49 -6.89
CA PHE A 80 3.52 -9.87 -6.58
C PHE A 80 2.13 -10.06 -5.94
N GLU A 81 1.44 -8.97 -5.56
CA GLU A 81 0.25 -9.00 -4.70
C GLU A 81 -1.05 -8.53 -5.35
#